data_AF-A0A0W1JDI6-F1
#
_entry.id   AF-A0A0W1JDI6-F1
#
_cell.length_a   1.000
_cell.length_b   1.000
_cell.length_c   1.000
_cell.angle_alpha   90.00
_cell.angle_beta   90.00
_cell.angle_gamma   90.00
#
_symmetry.space_group_name_H-M   'P 1'
#
loop_
_entity.id
_entity.type
_entity.pdbx_description
1 polymer ?
#
loop_
_entity_poly.entity_id
_entity_poly.type
_entity_poly.pdbx_seq_one_letter_code
_entity_poly.pdbx_strand_id
1 'polypeptide(L)'
;MDDVLLNRREPFNNSIYIYTMERLLHVVQELSATRDLTDVMDIVRHSVRDLTGSDGATFVLRENNFCYYAEEDAISPLWKGGRFPMESCISGWVMMNQKPAVIEDIFADSRIPIDVYKKTFVKSLAMVPIKTNDPIGAIGCYWSENHSATPEQIKVLQVLADTAAIAIDNSHYQSVIAIKARQLEEAMDGTMLAIANIVEHKDLYTSGHQRRVAMISMAVAEEMGWSPDRCETVFRAGIVHDIGKIGIPSELLSKPAKLTPFEFALVKTHPEAGYKILKDIPFFLPTAQIVLQHHERFNGSGYPYGLGRDKILPEAQVVGVADVFESMISHRPYRPALGMEAAMDELLMNRGILYNPDIVDAVVNLVKDKGYRVPE
;
A
#
# COMPACT_ATOMS: atom_id res chain seq x y z
N MET A 1 76.46 -21.25 -20.02
CA MET A 1 76.51 -22.14 -18.86
C MET A 1 75.73 -21.43 -17.78
N ASP A 2 74.45 -21.79 -17.70
CA ASP A 2 73.45 -21.64 -16.64
C ASP A 2 73.61 -20.51 -15.60
N ASP A 3 72.62 -19.61 -15.59
CA ASP A 3 71.45 -19.65 -14.68
C ASP A 3 71.03 -18.24 -14.17
N VAL A 4 69.76 -18.17 -13.77
CA VAL A 4 69.09 -17.15 -12.92
C VAL A 4 68.54 -15.88 -13.60
N LEU A 5 67.23 -15.87 -13.87
CA LEU A 5 66.21 -15.12 -13.10
C LEU A 5 64.86 -15.17 -13.83
N LEU A 6 64.11 -16.25 -13.59
CA LEU A 6 62.70 -16.36 -13.91
C LEU A 6 61.89 -15.46 -12.98
N ASN A 7 61.29 -14.43 -13.59
CA ASN A 7 60.34 -13.50 -13.00
C ASN A 7 59.05 -14.25 -12.63
N ARG A 8 58.94 -14.72 -11.38
CA ARG A 8 57.68 -15.27 -10.82
C ARG A 8 56.78 -14.11 -10.38
N ARG A 9 55.81 -13.74 -11.23
CA ARG A 9 54.59 -13.05 -10.78
C ARG A 9 53.61 -14.12 -10.30
N GLU A 10 53.30 -14.08 -9.02
CA GLU A 10 52.37 -14.97 -8.30
C GLU A 10 50.93 -14.92 -8.90
N PRO A 11 50.38 -16.04 -9.41
CA PRO A 11 49.00 -16.12 -9.90
C PRO A 11 47.94 -16.41 -8.81
N PHE A 12 48.31 -16.51 -7.53
CA PHE A 12 47.44 -16.97 -6.44
C PHE A 12 46.40 -15.95 -5.91
N ASN A 13 46.56 -14.65 -6.19
CA ASN A 13 45.68 -13.62 -5.58
C ASN A 13 44.32 -13.46 -6.29
N ASN A 14 44.26 -13.70 -7.61
CA ASN A 14 43.03 -13.44 -8.39
C ASN A 14 41.86 -14.34 -8.00
N SER A 15 42.09 -15.58 -7.57
CA SER A 15 41.00 -16.52 -7.26
C SER A 15 40.21 -16.11 -6.02
N ILE A 16 40.87 -15.56 -5.00
CA ILE A 16 40.23 -15.10 -3.76
C ILE A 16 39.41 -13.82 -4.04
N TYR A 17 39.97 -12.88 -4.82
CA TYR A 17 39.23 -11.68 -5.21
C TYR A 17 37.96 -11.99 -6.03
N ILE A 18 38.04 -12.93 -6.98
CA ILE A 18 36.87 -13.35 -7.77
C ILE A 18 35.83 -13.98 -6.84
N TYR A 19 36.23 -14.90 -5.96
CA TYR A 19 35.33 -15.51 -5.00
C TYR A 19 34.64 -14.47 -4.10
N THR A 20 35.39 -13.54 -3.50
CA THR A 20 34.83 -12.48 -2.65
C THR A 20 33.85 -11.60 -3.43
N MET A 21 34.14 -11.28 -4.68
CA MET A 21 33.25 -10.49 -5.55
C MET A 21 31.96 -11.25 -5.88
N GLU A 22 32.05 -12.53 -6.24
CA GLU A 22 30.88 -13.38 -6.52
C GLU A 22 29.99 -13.54 -5.28
N ARG A 23 30.60 -13.74 -4.11
CA ARG A 23 29.88 -13.82 -2.83
C ARG A 23 29.22 -12.49 -2.49
N LEU A 24 29.91 -11.36 -2.60
CA LEU A 24 29.32 -10.03 -2.39
C LEU A 24 28.13 -9.77 -3.34
N LEU A 25 28.25 -10.16 -4.60
CA LEU A 25 27.16 -10.04 -5.57
C LEU A 25 25.93 -10.84 -5.14
N HIS A 26 26.12 -12.08 -4.69
CA HIS A 26 25.03 -12.92 -4.18
C HIS A 26 24.34 -12.29 -2.96
N VAL A 27 25.13 -11.77 -2.02
CA VAL A 27 24.61 -11.11 -0.82
C VAL A 27 23.78 -9.87 -1.16
N VAL A 28 24.25 -9.06 -2.12
CA VAL A 28 23.49 -7.89 -2.59
C VAL A 28 22.16 -8.32 -3.23
N GLN A 29 22.15 -9.41 -3.99
CA GLN A 29 20.93 -9.96 -4.58
C GLN A 29 19.95 -10.44 -3.51
N GLU A 30 20.40 -11.21 -2.52
CA GLU A 30 19.59 -11.65 -1.38
C GLU A 30 19.01 -10.47 -0.59
N LEU A 31 19.85 -9.48 -0.26
CA LEU A 31 19.45 -8.27 0.46
C LEU A 31 18.51 -7.36 -0.35
N SER A 32 18.52 -7.44 -1.69
CA SER A 32 17.56 -6.70 -2.52
C SER A 32 16.19 -7.37 -2.58
N ALA A 33 16.13 -8.69 -2.35
CA ALA A 33 14.89 -9.46 -2.40
C ALA A 33 14.18 -9.52 -1.03
N THR A 34 14.91 -9.29 0.06
CA THR A 34 14.35 -9.33 1.41
C THR A 34 13.45 -8.14 1.72
N ARG A 35 12.51 -8.37 2.63
CA ARG A 35 11.54 -7.38 3.10
C ARG A 35 11.46 -7.32 4.62
N ASP A 36 12.21 -8.15 5.34
CA ASP A 36 12.20 -8.19 6.80
C ASP A 36 13.59 -7.87 7.37
N LEU A 37 13.61 -7.13 8.48
CA LEU A 37 14.83 -6.83 9.23
C LEU A 37 15.50 -8.12 9.72
N THR A 38 14.73 -9.14 10.12
CA THR A 38 15.26 -10.44 10.56
C THR A 38 16.12 -11.09 9.49
N ASP A 39 15.58 -11.18 8.27
CA ASP A 39 16.29 -11.75 7.12
C ASP A 39 17.53 -10.94 6.75
N VAL A 40 17.46 -9.60 6.80
CA VAL A 40 18.64 -8.73 6.59
C VAL A 40 19.75 -9.06 7.59
N MET A 41 19.41 -9.14 8.88
CA MET A 41 20.37 -9.45 9.93
C MET A 41 21.00 -10.83 9.74
N ASP A 42 20.18 -11.82 9.36
CA ASP A 42 20.62 -13.19 9.09
C ASP A 42 21.54 -13.29 7.88
N ILE A 43 21.22 -12.66 6.75
CA ILE A 43 22.08 -12.65 5.57
C ILE A 43 23.42 -11.98 5.90
N VAL A 44 23.37 -10.82 6.57
CA VAL A 44 24.56 -10.02 6.86
C VAL A 44 25.51 -10.74 7.81
N ARG A 45 25.04 -11.30 8.93
CA ARG A 45 25.93 -11.95 9.91
C ARG A 45 26.70 -13.13 9.31
N HIS A 46 26.05 -13.98 8.52
CA HIS A 46 26.72 -15.10 7.86
C HIS A 46 27.71 -14.60 6.81
N SER A 47 27.33 -13.58 6.04
CA SER A 47 28.18 -12.99 5.00
C SER A 47 29.42 -12.33 5.58
N VAL A 48 29.29 -11.64 6.71
CA VAL A 48 30.42 -11.05 7.44
C VAL A 48 31.39 -12.14 7.85
N ARG A 49 30.91 -13.22 8.47
CA ARG A 49 31.76 -14.31 8.93
C ARG A 49 32.50 -14.99 7.78
N ASP A 50 31.76 -15.34 6.72
CA ASP A 50 32.26 -15.97 5.49
C ASP A 50 33.33 -15.09 4.80
N LEU A 51 32.97 -13.85 4.47
CA LEU A 51 33.82 -12.97 3.65
C LEU A 51 35.02 -12.39 4.39
N THR A 52 34.98 -12.30 5.72
CA THR A 52 36.12 -11.83 6.53
C THR A 52 37.00 -12.95 7.04
N GLY A 53 36.54 -14.22 6.96
CA GLY A 53 37.23 -15.36 7.56
C GLY A 53 37.32 -15.26 9.07
N SER A 54 36.28 -14.72 9.72
CA SER A 54 36.25 -14.50 11.17
C SER A 54 35.60 -15.65 11.93
N ASP A 55 35.90 -15.73 13.22
CA ASP A 55 35.35 -16.74 14.13
C ASP A 55 33.98 -16.36 14.70
N GLY A 56 33.62 -15.08 14.59
CA GLY A 56 32.26 -14.65 14.81
C GLY A 56 31.92 -13.32 14.14
N ALA A 57 30.62 -13.09 13.97
CA ALA A 57 30.04 -11.88 13.44
C ALA A 57 28.85 -11.45 14.29
N THR A 58 28.59 -10.15 14.36
CA THR A 58 27.43 -9.60 15.06
C THR A 58 26.73 -8.53 14.24
N PHE A 59 25.41 -8.44 14.45
CA PHE A 59 24.58 -7.35 14.00
C PHE A 59 24.00 -6.62 15.21
N VAL A 60 24.28 -5.33 15.33
CA VAL A 60 23.92 -4.49 16.47
C VAL A 60 22.99 -3.38 15.99
N LEU A 61 21.85 -3.21 16.64
CA LEU A 61 20.91 -2.12 16.41
C LEU A 61 21.09 -1.01 17.44
N ARG A 62 20.89 0.23 17.01
CA ARG A 62 20.85 1.38 17.90
C ARG A 62 19.43 1.55 18.46
N GLU A 63 19.29 1.50 19.77
CA GLU A 63 18.06 1.79 20.50
C GLU A 63 18.29 3.01 21.40
N ASN A 64 18.06 4.22 20.87
CA ASN A 64 18.36 5.49 21.55
C ASN A 64 19.85 5.57 21.98
N ASN A 65 20.11 5.50 23.29
CA ASN A 65 21.47 5.51 23.90
C ASN A 65 22.00 4.10 24.20
N PHE A 66 21.35 3.05 23.68
CA PHE A 66 21.76 1.66 23.87
C PHE A 66 22.10 0.99 22.54
N CYS A 67 23.01 0.02 22.63
CA CYS A 67 23.31 -0.96 21.60
C CYS A 67 22.58 -2.25 21.95
N TYR A 68 21.67 -2.68 21.08
CA TYR A 68 21.03 -3.98 21.16
C TYR A 68 21.74 -4.95 20.21
N TYR A 69 22.36 -5.99 20.76
CA TYR A 69 23.01 -7.05 19.97
C TYR A 69 21.94 -8.00 19.46
N ALA A 70 21.40 -7.70 18.29
CA ALA A 70 20.20 -8.33 17.78
C ALA A 70 20.47 -9.77 17.32
N GLU A 71 21.58 -9.97 16.60
CA GLU A 71 21.93 -11.25 16.00
C GLU A 71 23.44 -11.51 16.01
N GLU A 72 23.83 -12.78 15.98
CA GLU A 72 25.22 -13.22 15.91
C GLU A 72 25.40 -14.53 15.14
N ASP A 73 26.56 -14.71 14.54
CA ASP A 73 27.04 -15.96 13.96
C ASP A 73 28.45 -16.19 14.47
N ALA A 74 28.65 -17.08 15.45
CA ALA A 74 29.94 -17.25 16.11
C ALA A 74 30.21 -18.72 16.49
N ILE A 75 31.48 -19.07 16.62
CA ILE A 75 31.92 -20.40 17.09
C ILE A 75 31.48 -20.72 18.53
N SER A 76 31.14 -19.71 19.32
CA SER A 76 30.61 -19.81 20.67
C SER A 76 29.73 -18.59 20.97
N PRO A 77 28.65 -18.72 21.78
CA PRO A 77 27.76 -17.60 22.09
C PRO A 77 28.48 -16.38 22.68
N LEU A 78 28.05 -15.19 22.29
CA LEU A 78 28.63 -13.92 22.74
C LEU A 78 27.58 -13.02 23.41
N TRP A 79 26.97 -12.14 22.62
CA TRP A 79 26.25 -10.97 23.12
C TRP A 79 24.79 -10.92 22.66
N LYS A 80 24.36 -11.83 21.78
CA LYS A 80 23.00 -11.86 21.24
C LYS A 80 21.93 -11.73 22.34
N GLY A 81 20.97 -10.84 22.12
CA GLY A 81 19.91 -10.47 23.07
C GLY A 81 20.32 -9.42 24.11
N GLY A 82 21.62 -9.11 24.23
CA GLY A 82 22.17 -8.16 25.19
C GLY A 82 21.91 -6.71 24.81
N ARG A 83 21.77 -5.85 25.83
CA ARG A 83 21.65 -4.40 25.69
C ARG A 83 22.72 -3.71 26.51
N PHE A 84 23.48 -2.82 25.87
CA PHE A 84 24.61 -2.13 26.51
C PHE A 84 24.54 -0.63 26.22
N PRO A 85 24.87 0.25 27.18
CA PRO A 85 25.01 1.68 26.89
C PRO A 85 26.03 1.91 25.76
N MET A 86 25.73 2.83 24.84
CA MET A 86 26.61 3.11 23.69
C MET A 86 28.02 3.52 24.12
N GLU A 87 28.16 4.21 25.24
CA GLU A 87 29.46 4.65 25.78
C GLU A 87 30.32 3.50 26.32
N SER A 88 29.74 2.32 26.53
CA SER A 88 30.38 1.19 27.22
C SER A 88 30.78 0.04 26.28
N CYS A 89 30.60 0.17 24.97
CA CYS A 89 30.92 -0.88 24.00
C CYS A 89 31.50 -0.34 22.70
N ILE A 90 32.23 -1.20 21.98
CA ILE A 90 32.88 -0.81 20.72
C ILE A 90 31.86 -0.53 19.60
N SER A 91 30.72 -1.21 19.59
CA SER A 91 29.62 -0.95 18.66
C SER A 91 29.04 0.45 18.86
N GLY A 92 28.86 0.88 20.11
CA GLY A 92 28.47 2.24 20.42
C GLY A 92 29.55 3.27 20.06
N TRP A 93 30.83 2.95 20.28
CA TRP A 93 31.93 3.81 19.87
C TRP A 93 31.94 4.08 18.37
N VAL A 94 31.78 3.05 17.51
CA VAL A 94 31.77 3.27 16.04
C VAL A 94 30.56 4.08 15.59
N MET A 95 29.40 3.89 16.23
CA MET A 95 28.19 4.65 15.93
C MET A 95 28.31 6.12 16.35
N MET A 96 28.89 6.41 17.52
CA MET A 96 29.07 7.80 17.99
C MET A 96 30.16 8.54 17.20
N ASN A 97 31.20 7.82 16.76
CA ASN A 97 32.33 8.43 16.05
C ASN A 97 32.23 8.35 14.52
N GLN A 98 31.19 7.70 13.99
CA GLN A 98 30.92 7.59 12.55
C GLN A 98 32.10 7.05 11.74
N LYS A 99 32.85 6.10 12.32
CA LYS A 99 34.03 5.52 11.67
C LYS A 99 34.31 4.09 12.15
N PRO A 100 35.00 3.27 11.33
CA PRO A 100 35.41 1.93 11.72
C PRO A 100 36.31 1.91 12.97
N ALA A 101 36.20 0.83 13.73
CA ALA A 101 37.16 0.48 14.78
C ALA A 101 37.83 -0.85 14.45
N VAL A 102 39.15 -0.88 14.62
CA VAL A 102 39.96 -2.11 14.59
C VAL A 102 40.66 -2.23 15.94
N ILE A 103 40.61 -3.44 16.50
CA ILE A 103 41.20 -3.80 17.78
C ILE A 103 42.04 -5.05 17.53
N GLU A 104 43.36 -4.90 17.51
CA GLU A 104 44.28 -6.01 17.24
C GLU A 104 44.49 -6.91 18.46
N ASP A 105 44.38 -6.33 19.66
CA ASP A 105 44.47 -7.02 20.94
C ASP A 105 43.51 -6.39 21.95
N ILE A 106 42.50 -7.15 22.37
CA ILE A 106 41.49 -6.70 23.34
C ILE A 106 42.06 -6.37 24.73
N PHE A 107 43.24 -6.90 25.09
CA PHE A 107 43.88 -6.63 26.38
C PHE A 107 44.70 -5.34 26.38
N ALA A 108 45.02 -4.81 25.19
CA ALA A 108 45.82 -3.60 25.01
C ALA A 108 44.99 -2.34 24.70
N ASP A 109 43.76 -2.50 24.20
CA ASP A 109 42.92 -1.37 23.78
C ASP A 109 41.99 -0.88 24.90
N SER A 110 42.12 0.39 25.28
CA SER A 110 41.34 1.01 26.37
C SER A 110 39.85 1.17 26.07
N ARG A 111 39.42 1.00 24.82
CA ARG A 111 38.00 1.02 24.43
C ARG A 111 37.28 -0.28 24.79
N ILE A 112 38.01 -1.33 25.18
CA ILE A 112 37.44 -2.65 25.47
C ILE A 112 37.22 -2.83 26.99
N PRO A 113 36.02 -3.25 27.42
CA PRO A 113 35.80 -3.68 28.80
C PRO A 113 36.39 -5.09 29.00
N ILE A 114 37.69 -5.14 29.33
CA ILE A 114 38.48 -6.39 29.40
C ILE A 114 37.84 -7.47 30.28
N ASP A 115 37.25 -7.10 31.43
CA ASP A 115 36.64 -8.06 32.36
C ASP A 115 35.48 -8.86 31.76
N VAL A 116 34.78 -8.26 30.80
CA VAL A 116 33.66 -8.85 30.08
C VAL A 116 34.17 -9.76 28.97
N TYR A 117 35.21 -9.32 28.24
CA TYR A 117 35.79 -10.06 27.12
C TYR A 117 36.71 -11.21 27.53
N LYS A 118 37.35 -11.19 28.71
CA LYS A 118 38.33 -12.24 29.10
C LYS A 118 37.74 -13.66 29.14
N LYS A 119 36.41 -13.76 29.28
CA LYS A 119 35.67 -15.03 29.35
C LYS A 119 35.23 -15.54 27.99
N THR A 120 35.42 -14.77 26.92
CA THR A 120 35.01 -15.12 25.56
C THR A 120 36.21 -15.61 24.74
N PHE A 121 35.95 -16.10 23.53
CA PHE A 121 37.02 -16.51 22.61
C PHE A 121 37.73 -15.31 21.97
N VAL A 122 37.12 -14.12 21.99
CA VAL A 122 37.57 -12.96 21.20
C VAL A 122 38.95 -12.50 21.66
N LYS A 123 39.87 -12.29 20.71
CA LYS A 123 41.21 -11.72 20.91
C LYS A 123 41.43 -10.44 20.12
N SER A 124 40.83 -10.36 18.95
CA SER A 124 40.79 -9.15 18.13
C SER A 124 39.40 -8.98 17.50
N LEU A 125 39.08 -7.77 17.08
CA LEU A 125 37.80 -7.48 16.43
C LEU A 125 37.88 -6.28 15.48
N ALA A 126 36.95 -6.24 14.55
CA ALA A 126 36.68 -5.06 13.73
C ALA A 126 35.18 -4.78 13.72
N MET A 127 34.83 -3.50 13.66
CA MET A 127 33.44 -3.04 13.75
C MET A 127 33.26 -1.81 12.85
N VAL A 128 32.14 -1.73 12.16
CA VAL A 128 31.78 -0.58 11.30
C VAL A 128 30.35 -0.11 11.60
N PRO A 129 30.05 1.18 11.43
CA PRO A 129 28.68 1.67 11.53
C PRO A 129 27.84 1.25 10.31
N ILE A 130 26.59 0.88 10.56
CA ILE A 130 25.54 0.82 9.54
C ILE A 130 25.05 2.25 9.34
N LYS A 131 25.13 2.78 8.11
CA LYS A 131 24.76 4.17 7.76
C LYS A 131 25.67 5.21 8.43
N THR A 132 26.92 5.30 7.98
CA THR A 132 28.00 6.09 8.61
C THR A 132 27.63 7.49 9.09
N ASN A 133 26.90 8.29 8.29
CA ASN A 133 26.57 9.68 8.65
C ASN A 133 25.44 9.80 9.69
N ASP A 134 24.60 8.78 9.84
CA ASP A 134 23.53 8.71 10.83
C ASP A 134 23.35 7.25 11.29
N PRO A 135 24.25 6.75 12.16
CA PRO A 135 24.30 5.32 12.41
C PRO A 135 23.06 4.79 13.12
N ILE A 136 22.41 3.82 12.45
CA ILE A 136 21.25 3.07 12.96
C ILE A 136 21.66 1.75 13.63
N GLY A 137 22.94 1.41 13.55
CA GLY A 137 23.49 0.18 14.09
C GLY A 137 24.97 0.02 13.75
N ALA A 138 25.51 -1.15 14.05
CA ALA A 138 26.87 -1.54 13.72
C ALA A 138 26.94 -3.03 13.37
N ILE A 139 27.92 -3.38 12.53
CA ILE A 139 28.25 -4.78 12.23
C ILE A 139 29.70 -5.00 12.59
N GLY A 140 30.00 -6.16 13.16
CA GLY A 140 31.36 -6.49 13.53
C GLY A 140 31.71 -7.93 13.31
N CYS A 141 33.01 -8.18 13.30
CA CYS A 141 33.61 -9.50 13.26
C CYS A 141 34.64 -9.67 14.38
N TYR A 142 34.85 -10.92 14.78
CA TYR A 142 35.66 -11.32 15.92
C TYR A 142 36.60 -12.45 15.51
N TRP A 143 37.85 -12.40 15.98
CA TRP A 143 38.81 -13.50 15.82
C TRP A 143 39.23 -14.07 17.17
N SER A 144 39.46 -15.38 17.19
CA SER A 144 39.91 -16.14 18.37
C SER A 144 41.41 -16.09 18.62
N GLU A 145 42.15 -15.52 17.67
CA GLU A 145 43.58 -15.22 17.74
C GLU A 145 43.84 -13.74 17.47
N ASN A 146 45.02 -13.24 17.82
CA ASN A 146 45.40 -11.86 17.51
C ASN A 146 45.48 -11.68 16.00
N HIS A 147 44.57 -10.88 15.46
CA HIS A 147 44.45 -10.60 14.03
C HIS A 147 44.35 -9.10 13.79
N SER A 148 45.16 -8.57 12.88
CA SER A 148 45.05 -7.19 12.39
C SER A 148 44.20 -7.18 11.13
N ALA A 149 42.98 -6.62 11.23
CA ALA A 149 42.04 -6.59 10.13
C ALA A 149 42.60 -5.77 8.95
N THR A 150 42.66 -6.37 7.76
CA THR A 150 43.24 -5.71 6.57
C THR A 150 42.31 -4.62 6.05
N PRO A 151 42.83 -3.63 5.29
CA PRO A 151 42.00 -2.62 4.64
C PRO A 151 40.88 -3.22 3.77
N GLU A 152 41.14 -4.36 3.12
CA GLU A 152 40.16 -5.09 2.32
C GLU A 152 39.05 -5.68 3.19
N GLN A 153 39.37 -6.29 4.33
CA GLN A 153 38.37 -6.81 5.27
C GLN A 153 37.49 -5.69 5.83
N ILE A 154 38.07 -4.54 6.18
CA ILE A 154 37.30 -3.37 6.62
C ILE A 154 36.40 -2.83 5.51
N LYS A 155 36.89 -2.82 4.26
CA LYS A 155 36.10 -2.38 3.10
C LYS A 155 34.92 -3.32 2.83
N VAL A 156 35.14 -4.64 2.88
CA VAL A 156 34.07 -5.65 2.75
C VAL A 156 33.03 -5.45 3.86
N LEU A 157 33.48 -5.30 5.10
CA LEU A 157 32.61 -5.08 6.26
C LEU A 157 31.76 -3.81 6.09
N GLN A 158 32.36 -2.70 5.64
CA GLN A 158 31.63 -1.46 5.36
C GLN A 158 30.63 -1.60 4.20
N VAL A 159 31.00 -2.30 3.11
CA VAL A 159 30.09 -2.55 1.98
C VAL A 159 28.86 -3.36 2.42
N LEU A 160 29.06 -4.38 3.26
CA LEU A 160 27.96 -5.15 3.84
C LEU A 160 27.07 -4.27 4.72
N ALA A 161 27.67 -3.39 5.53
CA ALA A 161 26.93 -2.47 6.39
C ALA A 161 26.12 -1.43 5.60
N ASP A 162 26.70 -0.87 4.54
CA ASP A 162 26.02 0.09 3.67
C ASP A 162 24.88 -0.59 2.89
N THR A 163 25.10 -1.82 2.42
CA THR A 163 24.06 -2.60 1.72
C THR A 163 22.92 -2.99 2.66
N ALA A 164 23.24 -3.38 3.90
CA ALA A 164 22.25 -3.64 4.95
C ALA A 164 21.41 -2.40 5.25
N ALA A 165 22.04 -1.23 5.36
CA ALA A 165 21.34 0.04 5.57
C ALA A 165 20.31 0.31 4.46
N ILE A 166 20.71 0.11 3.20
CA ILE A 166 19.82 0.30 2.03
C ILE A 166 18.65 -0.68 2.09
N ALA A 167 18.89 -1.97 2.41
CA ALA A 167 17.83 -2.96 2.50
C ALA A 167 16.82 -2.64 3.62
N ILE A 168 17.30 -2.19 4.78
CA ILE A 168 16.47 -1.76 5.91
C ILE A 168 15.62 -0.55 5.54
N ASP A 169 16.23 0.49 4.97
CA ASP A 169 15.51 1.69 4.55
C ASP A 169 14.45 1.35 3.48
N ASN A 170 14.76 0.46 2.53
CA ASN A 170 13.83 0.03 1.49
C ASN A 170 12.60 -0.69 2.05
N SER A 171 12.78 -1.65 2.96
CA SER A 171 11.67 -2.36 3.62
C SER A 171 10.79 -1.39 4.42
N HIS A 172 11.42 -0.45 5.13
CA HIS A 172 10.70 0.58 5.88
C HIS A 172 9.86 1.48 4.96
N TYR A 173 10.44 2.00 3.88
CA TYR A 173 9.71 2.84 2.93
C TYR A 173 8.53 2.11 2.28
N GLN A 174 8.70 0.85 1.87
CA GLN A 174 7.60 0.06 1.31
C GLN A 174 6.44 -0.09 2.30
N SER A 175 6.76 -0.38 3.56
CA SER A 175 5.75 -0.50 4.62
C SER A 175 5.02 0.83 4.88
N VAL A 176 5.77 1.93 4.95
CA VAL A 176 5.20 3.27 5.12
C VAL A 176 4.31 3.64 3.94
N ILE A 177 4.74 3.38 2.70
CA ILE A 177 3.95 3.64 1.49
C ILE A 177 2.65 2.83 1.51
N ALA A 178 2.70 1.54 1.85
CA ALA A 178 1.50 0.69 1.91
C ALA A 178 0.51 1.18 2.97
N ILE A 179 0.98 1.56 4.16
CA ILE A 179 0.14 2.12 5.22
C ILE A 179 -0.46 3.46 4.77
N LYS A 180 0.34 4.34 4.17
CA LYS A 180 -0.12 5.65 3.68
C LYS A 180 -1.13 5.53 2.55
N ALA A 181 -0.95 4.57 1.63
CA ALA A 181 -1.91 4.28 0.57
C ALA A 181 -3.27 3.86 1.15
N ARG A 182 -3.28 2.93 2.12
CA ARG A 182 -4.51 2.52 2.80
C ARG A 182 -5.18 3.67 3.55
N GLN A 183 -4.42 4.48 4.28
CA GLN A 183 -4.96 5.66 4.97
C GLN A 183 -5.59 6.66 4.00
N LEU A 184 -5.01 6.83 2.82
CA LEU A 184 -5.54 7.71 1.79
C LEU A 184 -6.85 7.14 1.21
N GLU A 185 -6.90 5.85 0.93
CA GLU A 185 -8.10 5.15 0.46
C GLU A 185 -9.26 5.26 1.48
N GLU A 186 -9.00 4.95 2.75
CA GLU A 186 -9.99 5.08 3.84
C GLU A 186 -10.48 6.53 4.00
N ALA A 187 -9.58 7.51 3.90
CA ALA A 187 -9.95 8.92 3.99
C ALA A 187 -10.80 9.38 2.79
N MET A 188 -10.52 8.85 1.60
CA MET A 188 -11.27 9.15 0.39
C MET A 188 -12.69 8.56 0.45
N ASP A 189 -12.81 7.29 0.85
CA ASP A 189 -14.10 6.64 1.08
C ASP A 189 -14.93 7.37 2.14
N GLY A 190 -14.29 7.74 3.26
CA GLY A 190 -14.93 8.52 4.31
C GLY A 190 -15.41 9.89 3.83
N THR A 191 -14.61 10.57 3.00
CA THR A 191 -14.98 11.86 2.39
C THR A 191 -16.16 11.69 1.43
N MET A 192 -16.16 10.62 0.64
CA MET A 192 -17.21 10.33 -0.34
C MET A 192 -18.55 10.03 0.35
N LEU A 193 -18.51 9.25 1.44
CA LEU A 193 -19.68 9.00 2.26
C LEU A 193 -20.18 10.28 2.95
N ALA A 194 -19.28 11.15 3.42
CA ALA A 194 -19.66 12.44 3.98
C ALA A 194 -20.37 13.34 2.95
N ILE A 195 -19.88 13.37 1.70
CA ILE A 195 -20.51 14.07 0.58
C ILE A 195 -21.92 13.51 0.33
N ALA A 196 -22.07 12.18 0.27
CA ALA A 196 -23.38 11.54 0.11
C ALA A 196 -24.34 11.93 1.24
N ASN A 197 -23.90 11.88 2.50
CA ASN A 197 -24.71 12.27 3.65
C ASN A 197 -25.16 13.73 3.60
N ILE A 198 -24.32 14.65 3.11
CA ILE A 198 -24.69 16.07 2.96
C ILE A 198 -25.84 16.23 1.95
N VAL A 199 -25.80 15.46 0.85
CA VAL A 199 -26.87 15.45 -0.17
C VAL A 199 -28.14 14.86 0.41
N GLU A 200 -28.06 13.75 1.14
CA GLU A 200 -29.20 13.12 1.81
C GLU A 200 -29.83 14.03 2.87
N HIS A 201 -29.04 14.87 3.55
CA HIS A 201 -29.60 15.87 4.47
C HIS A 201 -30.40 16.96 3.76
N LYS A 202 -30.06 17.29 2.51
CA LYS A 202 -30.79 18.25 1.68
C LYS A 202 -32.07 17.65 1.09
N ASP A 203 -32.03 16.35 0.81
CA ASP A 203 -33.11 15.54 0.28
C ASP A 203 -33.57 14.55 1.35
N LEU A 204 -34.45 14.98 2.26
CA LEU A 204 -34.95 14.18 3.40
C LEU A 204 -35.59 12.82 3.01
N TYR A 205 -35.69 12.50 1.72
CA TYR A 205 -36.22 11.28 1.12
C TYR A 205 -35.19 10.15 0.99
N THR A 206 -33.89 10.44 1.12
CA THR A 206 -32.83 9.56 0.58
C THR A 206 -31.90 8.97 1.63
N SER A 207 -32.29 8.81 2.90
CA SER A 207 -31.39 8.21 3.90
C SER A 207 -30.89 6.81 3.49
N GLY A 208 -29.58 6.69 3.32
CA GLY A 208 -28.88 5.48 2.86
C GLY A 208 -29.15 5.11 1.39
N HIS A 209 -29.90 5.92 0.63
CA HIS A 209 -30.26 5.66 -0.76
C HIS A 209 -29.03 5.63 -1.64
N GLN A 210 -28.13 6.62 -1.52
CA GLN A 210 -26.92 6.68 -2.34
C GLN A 210 -26.08 5.41 -2.14
N ARG A 211 -25.96 4.96 -0.88
CA ARG A 211 -25.24 3.73 -0.51
C ARG A 211 -25.88 2.48 -1.11
N ARG A 212 -27.21 2.35 -1.04
CA ARG A 212 -27.93 1.20 -1.60
C ARG A 212 -27.84 1.18 -3.13
N VAL A 213 -27.99 2.33 -3.79
CA VAL A 213 -27.78 2.46 -5.25
C VAL A 213 -26.37 2.04 -5.65
N ALA A 214 -25.35 2.47 -4.91
CA ALA A 214 -23.96 2.06 -5.16
C ALA A 214 -23.77 0.54 -5.03
N MET A 215 -24.32 -0.07 -3.97
CA MET A 215 -24.23 -1.52 -3.74
C MET A 215 -24.97 -2.33 -4.82
N ILE A 216 -26.18 -1.91 -5.20
CA ILE A 216 -26.94 -2.54 -6.28
C ILE A 216 -26.17 -2.42 -7.59
N SER A 217 -25.64 -1.23 -7.89
CA SER A 217 -24.90 -0.98 -9.13
C SER A 217 -23.64 -1.85 -9.24
N MET A 218 -22.91 -2.01 -8.13
CA MET A 218 -21.74 -2.88 -8.06
C MET A 218 -22.12 -4.35 -8.26
N ALA A 219 -23.16 -4.83 -7.58
CA ALA A 219 -23.64 -6.21 -7.73
C ALA A 219 -24.08 -6.51 -9.17
N VAL A 220 -24.75 -5.57 -9.83
CA VAL A 220 -25.13 -5.68 -11.25
C VAL A 220 -23.89 -5.71 -12.15
N ALA A 221 -22.90 -4.86 -11.91
CA ALA A 221 -21.66 -4.85 -12.68
C ALA A 221 -20.87 -6.18 -12.53
N GLU A 222 -20.82 -6.73 -11.31
CA GLU A 222 -20.22 -8.03 -11.01
C GLU A 222 -20.96 -9.17 -11.73
N GLU A 223 -22.30 -9.16 -11.72
CA GLU A 223 -23.11 -10.13 -12.45
C GLU A 223 -22.83 -10.10 -13.96
N MET A 224 -22.61 -8.90 -14.49
CA MET A 224 -22.26 -8.69 -15.90
C MET A 224 -20.79 -9.02 -16.22
N GLY A 225 -20.00 -9.47 -15.23
CA GLY A 225 -18.61 -9.89 -15.41
C GLY A 225 -17.64 -8.74 -15.64
N TRP A 226 -17.92 -7.54 -15.09
CA TRP A 226 -17.03 -6.39 -15.22
C TRP A 226 -15.76 -6.55 -14.36
N SER A 227 -14.68 -5.86 -14.75
CA SER A 227 -13.44 -5.88 -13.98
C SER A 227 -13.63 -5.19 -12.61
N PRO A 228 -12.83 -5.56 -11.58
CA PRO A 228 -12.90 -4.94 -10.26
C PRO A 228 -12.86 -3.40 -10.29
N ASP A 229 -11.94 -2.82 -11.06
CA ASP A 229 -11.81 -1.36 -11.21
C ASP A 229 -13.07 -0.70 -11.79
N ARG A 230 -13.76 -1.42 -12.70
CA ARG A 230 -14.98 -0.94 -13.33
C ARG A 230 -16.17 -1.06 -12.39
N CYS A 231 -16.27 -2.14 -11.62
CA CYS A 231 -17.26 -2.28 -10.54
C CYS A 231 -17.11 -1.15 -9.51
N GLU A 232 -15.86 -0.85 -9.11
CA GLU A 232 -15.56 0.24 -8.18
C GLU A 232 -15.94 1.61 -8.77
N THR A 233 -15.69 1.84 -10.06
CA THR A 233 -16.08 3.08 -10.75
C THR A 233 -17.59 3.32 -10.68
N VAL A 234 -18.40 2.27 -10.84
CA VAL A 234 -19.87 2.35 -10.80
C VAL A 234 -20.37 2.47 -9.37
N PHE A 235 -19.76 1.75 -8.42
CA PHE A 235 -20.02 1.93 -6.99
C PHE A 235 -19.82 3.40 -6.60
N ARG A 236 -18.68 3.98 -6.98
CA ARG A 236 -18.37 5.38 -6.76
C ARG A 236 -19.44 6.28 -7.39
N ALA A 237 -19.82 6.04 -8.65
CA ALA A 237 -20.88 6.80 -9.30
C ALA A 237 -22.22 6.74 -8.53
N GLY A 238 -22.60 5.58 -8.01
CA GLY A 238 -23.81 5.42 -7.21
C GLY A 238 -23.82 6.25 -5.92
N ILE A 239 -22.67 6.42 -5.24
CA ILE A 239 -22.59 7.21 -3.99
C ILE A 239 -22.78 8.71 -4.24
N VAL A 240 -22.39 9.23 -5.42
CA VAL A 240 -22.39 10.67 -5.70
C VAL A 240 -23.31 11.08 -6.86
N HIS A 241 -24.14 10.18 -7.39
CA HIS A 241 -24.96 10.47 -8.58
C HIS A 241 -25.87 11.69 -8.40
N ASP A 242 -26.34 11.92 -7.17
CA ASP A 242 -27.23 13.02 -6.83
C ASP A 242 -26.52 14.25 -6.25
N ILE A 243 -25.19 14.35 -6.25
CA ILE A 243 -24.46 15.48 -5.62
C ILE A 243 -24.91 16.86 -6.10
N GLY A 244 -25.39 16.96 -7.35
CA GLY A 244 -25.94 18.20 -7.90
C GLY A 244 -27.24 18.67 -7.23
N LYS A 245 -27.96 17.81 -6.49
CA LYS A 245 -29.17 18.18 -5.75
C LYS A 245 -28.89 19.22 -4.65
N ILE A 246 -27.63 19.41 -4.25
CA ILE A 246 -27.24 20.46 -3.30
C ILE A 246 -27.66 21.87 -3.76
N GLY A 247 -27.75 22.09 -5.08
CA GLY A 247 -28.20 23.35 -5.69
C GLY A 247 -29.72 23.48 -5.84
N ILE A 248 -30.50 22.45 -5.49
CA ILE A 248 -31.95 22.42 -5.64
C ILE A 248 -32.61 22.80 -4.30
N PRO A 249 -33.65 23.67 -4.29
CA PRO A 249 -34.36 24.01 -3.06
C PRO A 249 -34.95 22.76 -2.38
N SER A 250 -34.76 22.64 -1.05
CA SER A 250 -35.23 21.48 -0.29
C SER A 250 -36.76 21.35 -0.32
N GLU A 251 -37.49 22.46 -0.38
CA GLU A 251 -38.96 22.48 -0.50
C GLU A 251 -39.45 21.81 -1.79
N LEU A 252 -38.62 21.85 -2.84
CA LEU A 252 -38.90 21.23 -4.12
C LEU A 252 -38.66 19.72 -4.08
N LEU A 253 -37.51 19.32 -3.53
CA LEU A 253 -37.17 17.91 -3.31
C LEU A 253 -38.18 17.28 -2.37
N SER A 254 -38.69 18.06 -1.41
CA SER A 254 -39.60 17.62 -0.37
C SER A 254 -41.08 17.82 -0.57
N LYS A 255 -41.51 18.15 -1.78
CA LYS A 255 -42.92 18.42 -2.06
C LYS A 255 -43.75 17.13 -1.99
N PRO A 256 -44.77 17.00 -1.12
CA PRO A 256 -45.65 15.83 -1.03
C PRO A 256 -46.74 15.85 -2.13
N ALA A 257 -46.38 16.26 -3.35
CA ALA A 257 -47.26 16.35 -4.50
C ALA A 257 -46.43 16.24 -5.79
N LYS A 258 -47.09 15.94 -6.91
CA LYS A 258 -46.42 15.95 -8.21
C LYS A 258 -45.85 17.34 -8.49
N LEU A 259 -44.59 17.37 -8.93
CA LEU A 259 -43.94 18.58 -9.40
C LEU A 259 -44.65 19.09 -10.67
N THR A 260 -44.80 20.40 -10.78
CA THR A 260 -45.18 21.03 -12.04
C THR A 260 -44.07 20.84 -13.09
N PRO A 261 -44.35 21.00 -14.39
CA PRO A 261 -43.33 20.89 -15.42
C PRO A 261 -42.11 21.82 -15.20
N PHE A 262 -42.34 23.05 -14.70
CA PHE A 262 -41.27 23.99 -14.38
C PHE A 262 -40.43 23.57 -13.19
N GLU A 263 -41.09 23.09 -12.13
CA GLU A 263 -40.45 22.54 -10.95
C GLU A 263 -39.58 21.32 -11.31
N PHE A 264 -40.12 20.40 -12.11
CA PHE A 264 -39.37 19.24 -12.56
C PHE A 264 -38.21 19.61 -13.47
N ALA A 265 -38.35 20.62 -14.33
CA ALA A 265 -37.26 21.14 -15.15
C ALA A 265 -36.08 21.64 -14.30
N LEU A 266 -36.34 22.24 -13.13
CA LEU A 266 -35.28 22.63 -12.20
C LEU A 266 -34.57 21.40 -11.62
N VAL A 267 -35.32 20.37 -11.20
CA VAL A 267 -34.73 19.12 -10.70
C VAL A 267 -33.85 18.44 -11.75
N LYS A 268 -34.23 18.47 -13.03
CA LYS A 268 -33.45 17.89 -14.14
C LYS A 268 -32.06 18.51 -14.35
N THR A 269 -31.76 19.64 -13.70
CA THR A 269 -30.45 20.29 -13.81
C THR A 269 -29.36 19.63 -12.94
N HIS A 270 -29.74 18.78 -11.97
CA HIS A 270 -28.78 18.22 -11.03
C HIS A 270 -27.70 17.31 -11.64
N PRO A 271 -27.90 16.54 -12.73
CA PRO A 271 -26.81 15.77 -13.33
C PRO A 271 -25.72 16.68 -13.87
N GLU A 272 -26.09 17.79 -14.53
CA GLU A 272 -25.14 18.79 -15.02
C GLU A 272 -24.44 19.54 -13.88
N ALA A 273 -25.17 19.87 -12.81
CA ALA A 273 -24.57 20.47 -11.62
C ALA A 273 -23.58 19.51 -10.95
N GLY A 274 -23.93 18.23 -10.83
CA GLY A 274 -23.06 17.20 -10.26
C GLY A 274 -21.80 16.99 -11.08
N TYR A 275 -21.92 16.93 -12.42
CA TYR A 275 -20.77 16.91 -13.32
C TYR A 275 -19.85 18.11 -13.10
N LYS A 276 -20.40 19.33 -13.02
CA LYS A 276 -19.61 20.56 -12.80
C LYS A 276 -18.86 20.54 -11.47
N ILE A 277 -19.40 19.92 -10.43
CA ILE A 277 -18.74 19.78 -9.12
C ILE A 277 -17.57 18.78 -9.21
N LEU A 278 -17.75 17.69 -9.95
CA LEU A 278 -16.82 16.55 -9.91
C LEU A 278 -15.73 16.58 -11.00
N LYS A 279 -15.99 17.18 -12.16
CA LYS A 279 -15.18 17.02 -13.38
C LYS A 279 -13.72 17.49 -13.26
N ASP A 280 -13.43 18.45 -12.37
CA ASP A 280 -12.09 19.05 -12.23
C ASP A 280 -11.22 18.29 -11.21
N ILE A 281 -11.75 17.22 -10.61
CA ILE A 281 -11.07 16.36 -9.65
C ILE A 281 -10.70 15.05 -10.35
N PRO A 282 -9.40 14.76 -10.59
CA PRO A 282 -8.97 13.56 -11.31
C PRO A 282 -9.50 12.24 -10.73
N PHE A 283 -9.67 12.17 -9.41
CA PHE A 283 -10.23 11.01 -8.72
C PHE A 283 -11.66 10.65 -9.19
N PHE A 284 -12.46 11.65 -9.55
CA PHE A 284 -13.84 11.44 -10.01
C PHE A 284 -13.92 11.27 -11.53
N LEU A 285 -12.81 11.05 -12.24
CA LEU A 285 -12.86 10.68 -13.66
C LEU A 285 -12.69 9.15 -13.79
N PRO A 286 -13.60 8.44 -14.48
CA PRO A 286 -14.71 8.94 -15.32
C PRO A 286 -16.06 9.13 -14.59
N THR A 287 -16.14 8.91 -13.27
CA THR A 287 -17.35 9.02 -12.44
C THR A 287 -18.21 10.27 -12.69
N ALA A 288 -17.61 11.43 -12.92
CA ALA A 288 -18.31 12.68 -13.21
C ALA A 288 -19.19 12.54 -14.47
N GLN A 289 -18.66 11.91 -15.53
CA GLN A 289 -19.40 11.69 -16.77
C GLN A 289 -20.56 10.70 -16.58
N ILE A 290 -20.38 9.73 -15.68
CA ILE A 290 -21.42 8.77 -15.30
C ILE A 290 -22.56 9.50 -14.58
N VAL A 291 -22.21 10.35 -13.61
CA VAL A 291 -23.15 11.24 -12.92
C VAL A 291 -23.90 12.15 -13.89
N LEU A 292 -23.25 12.64 -14.95
CA LEU A 292 -23.92 13.47 -15.95
C LEU A 292 -25.05 12.72 -16.69
N GLN A 293 -24.90 11.41 -16.88
CA GLN A 293 -25.73 10.61 -17.78
C GLN A 293 -26.68 9.64 -17.06
N HIS A 294 -26.68 9.57 -15.73
CA HIS A 294 -27.43 8.54 -14.98
C HIS A 294 -28.96 8.62 -15.15
N HIS A 295 -29.48 9.73 -15.67
CA HIS A 295 -30.89 9.90 -16.03
C HIS A 295 -31.19 9.84 -17.54
N GLU A 296 -30.18 9.54 -18.36
CA GLU A 296 -30.40 9.20 -19.76
C GLU A 296 -31.15 7.86 -19.87
N ARG A 297 -31.93 7.70 -20.94
CA ARG A 297 -32.80 6.51 -21.14
C ARG A 297 -32.46 5.83 -22.45
N PHE A 298 -32.60 4.51 -22.49
CA PHE A 298 -32.16 3.70 -23.61
C PHE A 298 -32.77 4.13 -24.97
N ASN A 299 -34.01 4.64 -24.98
CA ASN A 299 -34.68 5.19 -26.17
C ASN A 299 -34.42 6.68 -26.46
N GLY A 300 -33.58 7.37 -25.66
CA GLY A 300 -33.29 8.80 -25.83
C GLY A 300 -34.29 9.75 -25.18
N SER A 301 -35.26 9.25 -24.40
CA SER A 301 -36.25 10.10 -23.69
C SER A 301 -35.72 10.74 -22.40
N GLY A 302 -34.47 10.42 -22.02
CA GLY A 302 -33.83 10.87 -20.80
C GLY A 302 -33.31 12.31 -20.88
N TYR A 303 -32.51 12.68 -19.89
CA TYR A 303 -31.91 14.01 -19.74
C TYR A 303 -30.51 13.88 -19.12
N PRO A 304 -29.62 14.89 -19.27
CA PRO A 304 -29.85 16.23 -19.83
C PRO A 304 -29.81 16.35 -21.36
N TYR A 305 -29.21 15.40 -22.08
CA TYR A 305 -28.94 15.53 -23.51
C TYR A 305 -29.79 14.63 -24.41
N GLY A 306 -30.59 13.72 -23.83
CA GLY A 306 -31.43 12.80 -24.61
C GLY A 306 -30.58 11.77 -25.36
N LEU A 307 -29.49 11.33 -24.72
CA LEU A 307 -28.63 10.27 -25.26
C LEU A 307 -29.40 8.95 -25.22
N GLY A 308 -29.20 8.12 -26.25
CA GLY A 308 -29.83 6.81 -26.37
C GLY A 308 -28.81 5.72 -26.63
N ARG A 309 -29.14 4.50 -26.21
CA ARG A 309 -28.40 3.25 -26.48
C ARG A 309 -26.89 3.38 -26.21
N ASP A 310 -26.09 3.22 -27.25
CA ASP A 310 -24.63 3.21 -27.28
C ASP A 310 -23.99 4.57 -26.96
N LYS A 311 -24.76 5.66 -26.99
CA LYS A 311 -24.27 7.00 -26.63
C LYS A 311 -24.22 7.23 -25.12
N ILE A 312 -24.88 6.39 -24.34
CA ILE A 312 -24.86 6.46 -22.87
C ILE A 312 -23.75 5.54 -22.38
N LEU A 313 -22.89 6.02 -21.47
CA LEU A 313 -21.91 5.18 -20.79
C LEU A 313 -22.61 3.96 -20.17
N PRO A 314 -22.13 2.73 -20.39
CA PRO A 314 -22.75 1.55 -19.80
C PRO A 314 -22.86 1.65 -18.27
N GLU A 315 -21.86 2.25 -17.61
CA GLU A 315 -21.85 2.50 -16.18
C GLU A 315 -23.01 3.41 -15.75
N ALA A 316 -23.34 4.43 -16.55
CA ALA A 316 -24.47 5.33 -16.26
C ALA A 316 -25.82 4.62 -16.45
N GLN A 317 -25.90 3.70 -17.41
CA GLN A 317 -27.08 2.85 -17.59
C GLN A 317 -27.28 1.93 -16.38
N VAL A 318 -26.20 1.39 -15.80
CA VAL A 318 -26.28 0.57 -14.57
C VAL A 318 -26.76 1.42 -13.39
N VAL A 319 -26.15 2.59 -13.14
CA VAL A 319 -26.56 3.49 -12.04
C VAL A 319 -28.02 3.91 -12.22
N GLY A 320 -28.45 4.26 -13.43
CA GLY A 320 -29.83 4.68 -13.70
C GLY A 320 -30.88 3.58 -13.52
N VAL A 321 -30.52 2.30 -13.72
CA VAL A 321 -31.39 1.16 -13.42
C VAL A 321 -31.41 0.88 -11.92
N ALA A 322 -30.24 0.91 -11.27
CA ALA A 322 -30.10 0.71 -9.83
C ALA A 322 -30.87 1.77 -9.01
N ASP A 323 -30.80 3.04 -9.41
CA ASP A 323 -31.55 4.14 -8.82
C ASP A 323 -33.07 3.91 -8.89
N VAL A 324 -33.60 3.55 -10.06
CA VAL A 324 -35.03 3.24 -10.22
C VAL A 324 -35.44 2.05 -9.33
N PHE A 325 -34.65 0.98 -9.36
CA PHE A 325 -34.92 -0.22 -8.60
C PHE A 325 -34.93 0.05 -7.08
N GLU A 326 -33.88 0.68 -6.54
CA GLU A 326 -33.79 1.08 -5.13
C GLU A 326 -34.97 1.98 -4.76
N SER A 327 -35.24 2.98 -5.60
CA SER A 327 -36.28 3.96 -5.35
C SER A 327 -37.66 3.33 -5.19
N MET A 328 -37.95 2.23 -5.90
CA MET A 328 -39.23 1.52 -5.86
C MET A 328 -39.40 0.58 -4.66
N ILE A 329 -38.30 -0.04 -4.20
CA ILE A 329 -38.33 -1.00 -3.08
C ILE A 329 -38.19 -0.32 -1.71
N SER A 330 -37.70 0.92 -1.66
CA SER A 330 -37.49 1.66 -0.42
C SER A 330 -38.74 2.44 0.04
N HIS A 331 -38.97 2.47 1.36
CA HIS A 331 -40.01 3.29 1.98
C HIS A 331 -39.66 4.77 1.88
N ARG A 332 -40.65 5.61 1.52
CA ARG A 332 -40.53 7.07 1.56
C ARG A 332 -41.62 7.65 2.48
N PRO A 333 -41.39 8.81 3.14
CA PRO A 333 -42.33 9.38 4.11
C PRO A 333 -43.80 9.52 3.64
N TYR A 334 -44.02 9.64 2.32
CA TYR A 334 -45.35 9.78 1.70
C TYR A 334 -45.67 8.70 0.66
N ARG A 335 -44.78 7.72 0.47
CA ARG A 335 -44.99 6.61 -0.47
C ARG A 335 -44.47 5.32 0.18
N PRO A 336 -45.34 4.38 0.58
CA PRO A 336 -44.88 3.08 1.02
C PRO A 336 -44.06 2.42 -0.10
N ALA A 337 -43.10 1.58 0.26
CA ALA A 337 -42.39 0.75 -0.70
C ALA A 337 -43.40 0.02 -1.59
N LEU A 338 -43.20 0.05 -2.91
CA LEU A 338 -44.04 -0.71 -3.84
C LEU A 338 -43.70 -2.21 -3.78
N GLY A 339 -42.51 -2.52 -3.26
CA GLY A 339 -42.02 -3.88 -3.07
C GLY A 339 -41.18 -4.37 -4.24
N MET A 340 -40.50 -5.49 -4.01
CA MET A 340 -39.57 -6.11 -4.94
C MET A 340 -40.25 -6.50 -6.26
N GLU A 341 -41.44 -7.09 -6.20
CA GLU A 341 -42.20 -7.53 -7.38
C GLU A 341 -42.55 -6.37 -8.31
N ALA A 342 -43.08 -5.27 -7.76
CA ALA A 342 -43.43 -4.09 -8.54
C ALA A 342 -42.20 -3.44 -9.21
N ALA A 343 -41.05 -3.45 -8.52
CA ALA A 343 -39.81 -2.97 -9.10
C ALA A 343 -39.34 -3.84 -10.28
N MET A 344 -39.52 -5.17 -10.18
CA MET A 344 -39.21 -6.09 -11.28
C MET A 344 -40.15 -5.95 -12.46
N ASP A 345 -41.44 -5.75 -12.20
CA ASP A 345 -42.42 -5.53 -13.26
C ASP A 345 -42.12 -4.24 -14.04
N GLU A 346 -41.73 -3.16 -13.36
CA GLU A 346 -41.31 -1.90 -14.02
C GLU A 346 -40.09 -2.10 -14.91
N LEU A 347 -39.05 -2.79 -14.43
CA LEU A 347 -37.84 -3.03 -15.21
C LEU A 347 -38.12 -3.93 -16.43
N LEU A 348 -38.91 -4.99 -16.25
CA LEU A 348 -39.27 -5.93 -17.31
C LEU A 348 -40.17 -5.28 -18.36
N MET A 349 -41.16 -4.49 -17.95
CA MET A 349 -42.09 -3.80 -18.87
C MET A 349 -41.36 -2.76 -19.74
N ASN A 350 -40.31 -2.14 -19.21
CA ASN A 350 -39.53 -1.11 -19.90
C ASN A 350 -38.18 -1.61 -20.46
N ARG A 351 -37.94 -2.93 -20.43
CA ARG A 351 -36.73 -3.58 -20.96
C ARG A 351 -36.59 -3.32 -22.47
N GLY A 352 -35.45 -2.78 -22.89
CA GLY A 352 -35.20 -2.41 -24.29
C GLY A 352 -35.90 -1.13 -24.75
N ILE A 353 -36.69 -0.48 -23.88
CA ILE A 353 -37.34 0.80 -24.12
C ILE A 353 -36.63 1.88 -23.30
N LEU A 354 -36.75 1.84 -21.97
CA LEU A 354 -36.09 2.80 -21.08
C LEU A 354 -34.75 2.29 -20.57
N TYR A 355 -34.61 0.97 -20.45
CA TYR A 355 -33.46 0.31 -19.84
C TYR A 355 -32.78 -0.63 -20.80
N ASN A 356 -31.46 -0.77 -20.66
CA ASN A 356 -30.69 -1.73 -21.43
C ASN A 356 -31.15 -3.17 -21.09
N PRO A 357 -31.47 -3.99 -22.10
CA PRO A 357 -31.86 -5.39 -21.90
C PRO A 357 -30.91 -6.20 -21.01
N ASP A 358 -29.60 -6.07 -21.22
CA ASP A 358 -28.59 -6.89 -20.53
C ASP A 358 -28.48 -6.53 -19.05
N ILE A 359 -28.66 -5.25 -18.72
CA ILE A 359 -28.64 -4.73 -17.35
C ILE A 359 -29.90 -5.19 -16.60
N VAL A 360 -31.07 -5.13 -17.25
CA VAL A 360 -32.32 -5.62 -16.66
C VAL A 360 -32.23 -7.12 -16.38
N ASP A 361 -31.70 -7.89 -17.33
CA ASP A 361 -31.54 -9.34 -17.16
C ASP A 361 -30.59 -9.66 -15.99
N ALA A 362 -29.49 -8.91 -15.84
CA ALA A 362 -28.59 -9.06 -14.71
C ALA A 362 -29.28 -8.79 -13.36
N VAL A 363 -30.09 -7.73 -13.25
CA VAL A 363 -30.88 -7.45 -12.04
C VAL A 363 -31.86 -8.59 -11.74
N VAL A 364 -32.55 -9.09 -12.77
CA VAL A 364 -33.51 -10.18 -12.62
C VAL A 364 -32.83 -11.45 -12.11
N ASN A 365 -31.68 -11.82 -12.68
CA ASN A 365 -30.92 -12.99 -12.24
C ASN A 365 -30.43 -12.83 -10.78
N LEU A 366 -29.91 -11.66 -10.41
CA LEU A 366 -29.49 -11.37 -9.03
C LEU A 366 -30.64 -11.57 -8.04
N VAL A 367 -31.81 -11.02 -8.34
CA VAL A 367 -32.95 -11.03 -7.42
C VAL A 367 -33.65 -12.39 -7.39
N LYS A 368 -33.95 -12.99 -8.55
CA LYS A 368 -34.76 -14.22 -8.64
C LYS A 368 -33.94 -15.48 -8.42
N ASP A 369 -32.75 -15.57 -9.02
CA ASP A 369 -31.99 -16.82 -9.05
C ASP A 369 -30.95 -16.86 -7.91
N LYS A 370 -30.36 -15.71 -7.56
CA LYS A 370 -29.34 -15.60 -6.50
C LYS A 370 -29.88 -15.09 -5.17
N GLY A 371 -31.17 -14.71 -5.10
CA GLY A 371 -31.81 -14.26 -3.86
C GLY A 371 -31.17 -13.01 -3.25
N TYR A 372 -30.63 -12.12 -4.09
CA TYR A 372 -29.97 -10.89 -3.66
C TYR A 372 -30.90 -10.05 -2.78
N ARG A 373 -30.38 -9.60 -1.64
CA ARG A 373 -31.05 -8.67 -0.73
C ARG A 373 -30.23 -7.39 -0.68
N VAL A 374 -30.91 -6.27 -0.91
CA VAL A 374 -30.30 -4.96 -0.77
C VAL A 374 -29.91 -4.77 0.70
N PRO A 375 -28.64 -4.48 1.02
CA PRO A 375 -28.21 -4.22 2.38
C PRO A 375 -28.98 -3.02 2.98
N GLU A 376 -29.26 -3.08 4.29
CA GLU A 376 -29.96 -2.00 5.01
C GLU A 376 -29.15 -0.70 5.06
#